data_AF-A0A0P7Y4K0-F1
#
_entry.id   AF-A0A0P7Y4K0-F1
#
_cell.length_a   1.000
_cell.length_b   1.000
_cell.length_c   1.000
_cell.angle_alpha   90.00
_cell.angle_beta   90.00
_cell.angle_gamma   90.00
#
_symmetry.space_group_name_H-M   'P 1'
#
loop_
_entity.id
_entity.type
_entity.pdbx_description
1 polymer ?
#
loop_
_entity_poly.entity_id
_entity_poly.type
_entity_poly.pdbx_seq_one_letter_code
_entity_poly.pdbx_strand_id
1 'polypeptide(L)'
;MATQDHTVDGTEITPAPWTLPKTLAGMGKWNIDIVKRSDTAQGFEVLPRRWVVERTFAWLGRCRRLAKDWEKTIESTTAWLTVAHIRIVTRRLARYC
;
A
#
# COMPACT_ATOMS: atom_id res chain seq x y z
N MET A 1 22.62 -15.09 1.06
CA MET A 1 21.57 -15.89 0.40
C MET A 1 20.78 -14.92 -0.47
N ALA A 2 21.23 -14.83 -1.73
CA ALA A 2 20.81 -14.00 -2.87
C ALA A 2 19.94 -12.75 -2.61
N THR A 3 20.59 -11.59 -2.41
CA THR A 3 20.05 -10.29 -2.85
C THR A 3 20.14 -10.29 -4.36
N GLN A 4 19.01 -10.36 -5.07
CA GLN A 4 19.02 -10.16 -6.53
C GLN A 4 19.12 -8.66 -6.79
N ASP A 5 20.36 -8.21 -7.00
CA ASP A 5 20.64 -6.91 -7.60
C ASP A 5 19.97 -6.88 -8.98
N HIS A 6 19.05 -5.94 -9.17
CA HIS A 6 18.47 -5.64 -10.47
C HIS A 6 19.53 -4.99 -11.37
N THR A 7 20.52 -5.76 -11.82
CA THR A 7 21.37 -5.41 -12.96
C THR A 7 20.99 -6.32 -14.10
N VAL A 8 19.90 -5.96 -14.78
CA VAL A 8 19.54 -6.50 -16.08
C VAL A 8 20.00 -5.45 -17.09
N ASP A 9 21.09 -5.76 -17.77
CA ASP A 9 21.68 -5.03 -18.89
C ASP A 9 22.30 -3.67 -18.56
N GLY A 10 23.60 -3.51 -18.83
CA GLY A 10 24.44 -2.33 -18.56
C GLY A 10 24.04 -1.05 -19.30
N THR A 11 22.80 -0.63 -19.15
CA THR A 11 22.30 0.70 -19.49
C THR A 11 21.99 1.41 -18.17
N GLU A 12 22.78 2.42 -17.83
CA GLU A 12 22.36 3.43 -16.86
C GLU A 12 21.17 4.20 -17.47
N ILE A 13 19.99 3.61 -17.39
CA ILE A 13 18.75 4.34 -17.62
C ILE A 13 18.61 5.24 -16.41
N THR A 14 19.00 6.51 -16.53
CA THR A 14 18.67 7.53 -15.54
C THR A 14 17.21 7.34 -15.14
N PRO A 15 16.89 6.96 -13.88
CA PRO A 15 15.54 6.54 -13.55
C PRO A 15 14.60 7.71 -13.78
N ALA A 16 13.61 7.50 -14.65
CA ALA A 16 12.58 8.47 -14.94
C ALA A 16 11.90 8.92 -13.63
N PRO A 17 11.42 10.18 -13.55
CA PRO A 17 10.92 10.75 -12.29
C PRO A 17 9.78 9.94 -11.64
N TRP A 18 9.05 9.14 -12.42
CA TRP A 18 7.93 8.33 -11.95
C TRP A 18 8.32 6.96 -11.35
N THR A 19 9.62 6.60 -11.37
CA THR A 19 10.09 5.30 -10.83
C THR A 19 9.94 5.23 -9.30
N LEU A 20 9.42 4.11 -8.79
CA LEU A 20 9.14 3.90 -7.36
C LEU A 20 10.36 4.13 -6.43
N PRO A 21 11.59 3.65 -6.75
CA PRO A 21 12.73 3.88 -5.87
C PRO A 21 13.10 5.37 -5.77
N LYS A 22 12.95 6.13 -6.86
CA LYS A 22 13.30 7.54 -6.92
C LYS A 22 12.30 8.41 -6.15
N THR A 23 11.00 8.10 -6.22
CA THR A 23 9.98 8.80 -5.43
C THR A 23 10.12 8.52 -3.94
N LEU A 24 10.58 7.32 -3.57
CA LEU A 24 10.74 6.89 -2.18
C LEU A 24 12.04 7.38 -1.51
N ALA A 25 13.02 7.85 -2.28
CA ALA A 25 14.33 8.26 -1.77
C ALA A 25 14.27 9.34 -0.67
N GLY A 26 13.31 10.26 -0.73
CA GLY A 26 13.11 11.31 0.27
C GLY A 26 12.30 10.89 1.50
N MET A 27 11.65 9.72 1.46
CA MET A 27 10.75 9.25 2.53
C MET A 27 11.44 8.33 3.56
N GLY A 28 12.66 7.87 3.29
CA GLY A 28 13.44 7.03 4.20
C GLY A 28 14.12 5.84 3.51
N LYS A 29 14.79 4.99 4.30
CA LYS A 29 15.39 3.75 3.81
C LYS A 29 14.31 2.67 3.73
N TRP A 30 13.90 2.32 2.52
CA TRP A 30 12.89 1.29 2.28
C TRP A 30 13.51 0.03 1.70
N ASN A 31 13.13 -1.14 2.22
CA ASN A 31 13.38 -2.42 1.58
C ASN A 31 12.20 -2.72 0.65
N ILE A 32 12.45 -2.75 -0.66
CA ILE A 32 11.42 -2.86 -1.70
C ILE A 32 11.69 -4.14 -2.48
N ASP A 33 10.77 -5.10 -2.35
CA ASP A 33 10.77 -6.32 -3.17
C ASP A 33 9.69 -6.22 -4.24
N ILE A 34 10.10 -6.19 -5.51
CA ILE A 34 9.16 -6.21 -6.64
C ILE A 34 8.80 -7.66 -6.93
N VAL A 35 7.66 -8.09 -6.41
CA VAL A 35 7.12 -9.43 -6.67
C VAL A 35 6.40 -9.43 -8.01
N LYS A 36 7.04 -9.97 -9.06
CA LYS A 36 6.39 -10.22 -10.35
C LYS A 36 5.43 -11.40 -10.25
N ARG A 37 4.34 -11.34 -11.02
CA ARG A 37 3.47 -12.50 -11.22
C ARG A 37 4.25 -13.54 -12.03
N SER A 38 4.19 -14.81 -11.65
CA SER A 38 4.77 -15.89 -12.44
C SER A 38 3.96 -16.07 -13.73
N ASP A 39 4.59 -15.88 -14.89
CA ASP A 39 3.97 -16.08 -16.21
C ASP A 39 3.79 -17.57 -16.54
N THR A 40 4.42 -18.47 -15.78
CA THR A 40 4.41 -19.93 -15.97
C THR A 40 3.43 -20.65 -15.03
N ALA A 41 2.88 -19.96 -14.03
CA ALA A 41 1.97 -20.58 -13.07
C ALA A 41 0.61 -20.95 -13.71
N GLN A 42 0.35 -22.25 -13.88
CA GLN A 42 -0.99 -22.76 -14.20
C GLN A 42 -1.86 -22.73 -12.94
N GLY A 43 -2.47 -21.58 -12.65
CA GLY A 43 -3.48 -21.45 -11.58
C GLY A 43 -3.37 -20.18 -10.75
N PHE A 44 -4.04 -20.19 -9.60
CA PHE A 44 -4.03 -19.07 -8.66
C PHE A 44 -2.90 -19.23 -7.63
N GLU A 45 -1.85 -18.42 -7.77
CA GLU A 45 -0.76 -18.33 -6.80
C GLU A 45 -1.03 -17.20 -5.79
N VAL A 46 -0.94 -17.53 -4.49
CA VAL A 46 -1.12 -16.55 -3.41
C VAL A 46 0.15 -15.73 -3.25
N LEU A 47 0.14 -14.51 -3.80
CA LEU A 47 1.24 -13.57 -3.62
C LEU A 47 1.21 -12.91 -2.22
N PRO A 48 2.37 -12.78 -1.55
CA PRO A 48 2.44 -12.16 -0.25
C PRO A 48 1.98 -10.69 -0.30
N ARG A 49 1.23 -10.26 0.72
CA ARG A 49 0.80 -8.87 0.96
C ARG A 49 -0.06 -8.19 -0.13
N ARG A 50 -0.54 -8.95 -1.13
CA ARG A 50 -1.36 -8.43 -2.25
C ARG A 50 -2.60 -7.64 -1.81
N TRP A 51 -3.30 -8.13 -0.79
CA TRP A 51 -4.59 -7.57 -0.36
C TRP A 51 -4.49 -6.55 0.77
N VAL A 52 -3.28 -6.15 1.22
CA VAL A 52 -3.15 -5.28 2.40
C VAL A 52 -3.82 -3.92 2.17
N VAL A 53 -3.63 -3.33 0.99
CA VAL A 53 -4.21 -2.05 0.60
C VAL A 53 -5.73 -2.17 0.48
N GLU A 54 -6.20 -3.14 -0.28
CA GLU A 54 -7.63 -3.37 -0.50
C GLU A 54 -8.39 -3.67 0.79
N ARG A 55 -7.76 -4.44 1.69
CA ARG A 55 -8.31 -4.74 3.02
C ARG A 55 -8.48 -3.47 3.86
N THR A 56 -7.56 -2.53 3.75
CA THR A 56 -7.65 -1.23 4.43
C THR A 56 -8.83 -0.43 3.89
N PHE A 57 -8.99 -0.37 2.56
CA PHE A 57 -10.16 0.25 1.93
C PHE A 57 -11.47 -0.44 2.32
N ALA A 58 -11.52 -1.77 2.37
CA ALA A 58 -12.69 -2.51 2.82
C ALA A 58 -13.07 -2.19 4.28
N TRP A 59 -12.09 -1.91 5.15
CA TRP A 59 -12.37 -1.47 6.52
C TRP A 59 -12.85 -0.03 6.58
N LEU A 60 -12.26 0.87 5.80
CA LEU A 60 -12.69 2.27 5.71
C LEU A 60 -14.09 2.39 5.13
N GLY A 61 -14.46 1.54 4.18
CA GLY A 61 -15.82 1.46 3.61
C GLY A 61 -16.91 1.12 4.62
N ARG A 62 -16.57 0.59 5.81
CA ARG A 62 -17.55 0.41 6.90
C ARG A 62 -17.95 1.74 7.56
N CYS A 63 -17.15 2.79 7.40
CA CYS A 63 -17.56 4.13 7.78
C CYS A 63 -18.41 4.72 6.66
N ARG A 64 -19.73 4.71 6.84
CA ARG A 64 -20.69 5.23 5.85
C ARG A 64 -20.37 6.61 5.33
N ARG A 65 -19.70 7.46 6.12
CA ARG A 65 -19.29 8.83 5.74
C ARG A 65 -18.11 8.89 4.77
N LEU A 66 -17.37 7.80 4.59
CA LEU A 66 -16.30 7.66 3.59
C LEU A 66 -16.77 6.88 2.35
N ALA A 67 -18.04 6.47 2.27
CA ALA A 67 -18.56 5.72 1.13
C ALA A 67 -18.68 6.56 -0.15
N LYS A 68 -18.72 7.89 -0.02
CA LYS A 68 -18.70 8.85 -1.11
C LYS A 68 -17.94 10.09 -0.65
N ASP A 69 -17.30 10.81 -1.57
CA ASP A 69 -16.70 12.11 -1.27
C ASP A 69 -17.80 13.16 -1.07
N TRP A 70 -18.31 13.25 0.16
CA TRP A 70 -19.26 14.30 0.58
C TRP A 70 -18.56 15.54 1.13
N GLU A 71 -17.28 15.40 1.48
CA GLU A 71 -16.50 16.42 2.13
C GLU A 71 -16.02 17.46 1.11
N LYS A 72 -16.22 18.75 1.44
CA LYS A 72 -15.89 19.86 0.54
C LYS A 72 -14.39 20.17 0.50
N THR A 73 -13.68 19.87 1.58
CA THR A 73 -12.25 20.17 1.72
C THR A 73 -11.45 18.90 1.97
N ILE A 74 -10.20 18.90 1.52
CA ILE A 74 -9.27 17.79 1.75
C ILE A 74 -9.04 17.60 3.26
N GLU A 75 -8.97 18.70 4.02
CA GLU A 75 -8.79 18.67 5.47
C GLU A 75 -9.93 17.96 6.20
N SER A 76 -11.18 18.14 5.77
CA SER A 76 -12.29 17.44 6.41
C SER A 76 -12.30 15.96 6.01
N THR A 77 -11.97 15.62 4.76
CA THR A 77 -11.77 14.23 4.33
C THR A 77 -10.68 13.52 5.14
N THR A 78 -9.52 14.18 5.34
CA THR A 78 -8.40 13.59 6.09
C THR A 78 -8.77 13.40 7.56
N ALA A 79 -9.48 14.34 8.18
CA ALA A 79 -9.98 14.19 9.54
C ALA A 79 -10.91 12.97 9.68
N TRP A 80 -11.83 12.76 8.73
CA TRP A 80 -12.71 11.60 8.73
C TRP A 80 -11.98 10.28 8.51
N LEU A 81 -10.94 10.27 7.67
CA LEU A 81 -10.07 9.12 7.49
C LEU A 81 -9.39 8.72 8.80
N THR A 82 -8.83 9.70 9.53
CA THR A 82 -8.21 9.47 10.84
C THR A 82 -9.21 8.92 11.85
N VAL A 83 -10.41 9.51 11.94
CA VAL A 83 -11.48 9.03 12.83
C VAL A 83 -11.92 7.61 12.50
N ALA A 84 -12.05 7.28 11.21
CA ALA A 84 -12.38 5.93 10.76
C ALA A 84 -11.31 4.91 11.20
N HIS A 85 -10.04 5.29 11.10
CA HIS A 85 -8.93 4.43 11.48
C HIS A 85 -8.85 4.21 13.00
N ILE A 86 -9.03 5.27 13.79
CA ILE A 86 -9.12 5.18 15.26
C ILE A 86 -10.22 4.19 15.66
N ARG A 87 -11.42 4.33 15.09
CA ARG A 87 -12.54 3.40 15.35
C ARG A 87 -12.21 1.94 15.06
N ILE A 88 -11.41 1.66 14.03
CA ILE A 88 -10.98 0.29 13.71
C ILE A 88 -10.00 -0.21 14.79
N VAL A 89 -8.99 0.59 15.13
CA VAL A 89 -7.97 0.21 16.11
C VAL A 89 -8.58 0.02 17.50
N THR A 90 -9.43 0.94 17.97
CA THR A 90 -10.11 0.83 19.26
C THR A 90 -10.91 -0.47 19.38
N ARG A 91 -11.67 -0.86 18.33
CA ARG A 91 -12.41 -2.14 18.34
C ARG A 91 -11.52 -3.37 18.33
N ARG A 92 -10.30 -3.26 17.79
CA ARG A 92 -9.32 -4.37 17.82
C ARG A 92 -8.68 -4.49 19.18
N LEU A 93 -8.30 -3.36 19.79
CA LEU A 93 -7.74 -3.34 21.14
C LEU A 93 -8.74 -3.89 22.16
N ALA A 94 -9.99 -3.44 22.09
CA ALA A 94 -11.07 -3.91 22.96
C ALA A 94 -11.44 -5.40 22.78
N ARG A 95 -10.89 -6.10 21.77
CA ARG A 95 -11.06 -7.56 21.64
C ARG A 95 -10.08 -8.35 22.50
N TYR A 96 -8.95 -7.75 22.85
CA TYR A 96 -7.88 -8.38 23.61
C TYR A 96 -7.84 -7.92 25.08
N CYS A 97 -8.79 -7.07 25.48
CA CYS A 97 -9.08 -6.70 26.86
C CYS A 97 -10.35 -7.43 27.29
#